data_AF-A0A9J6A8K0-F1
#
_entry.id   AF-A0A9J6A8K0-F1
#
_cell.length_a   1.000
_cell.length_b   1.000
_cell.length_c   1.000
_cell.angle_alpha   90.00
_cell.angle_beta   90.00
_cell.angle_gamma   90.00
#
_symmetry.space_group_name_H-M   'P 1'
#
loop_
_entity.id
_entity.type
_entity.pdbx_description
1 polymer ?
#
loop_
_entity_poly.entity_id
_entity_poly.type
_entity_poly.pdbx_seq_one_letter_code
_entity_poly.pdbx_strand_id
1 'polypeptide(L)' 'MVPNFDEPYVNSRRSRRKSADYTVFHHYRVEVFYKIIDWQLQELNDHFDEVTTELLYGVACLNPVDSF' A
#
# COMPACT_ATOMS: atom_id res chain seq x y z
N MET A 1 -9.99 27.15 3.31
CA MET A 1 -9.34 27.55 2.04
C MET A 1 -8.87 26.27 1.36
N VAL A 2 -9.25 26.05 0.11
CA VAL A 2 -8.84 24.86 -0.65
C VAL A 2 -7.46 25.13 -1.27
N PRO A 3 -6.48 24.21 -1.17
CA PRO A 3 -5.19 24.37 -1.84
C PRO A 3 -5.36 24.46 -3.36
N ASN A 4 -4.55 25.30 -4.02
CA ASN A 4 -4.47 25.29 -5.47
C ASN A 4 -3.70 24.03 -5.91
N PHE A 5 -4.37 23.17 -6.66
CA PHE A 5 -3.83 21.88 -7.06
C PHE A 5 -2.91 21.94 -8.28
N ASP A 6 -2.95 23.04 -9.03
CA ASP A 6 -2.11 23.29 -10.20
C ASP A 6 -0.78 23.97 -9.84
N GLU A 7 -0.63 24.43 -8.60
CA GLU A 7 0.62 25.01 -8.13
C GLU A 7 1.73 23.94 -8.05
N PRO A 8 3.00 24.36 -8.27
CA PRO A 8 4.14 23.46 -8.08
C PRO A 8 4.18 22.98 -6.64
N TYR A 9 4.42 21.69 -6.46
CA TYR A 9 4.50 21.11 -5.13
C TYR A 9 5.76 21.59 -4.41
N VAL A 10 5.58 22.14 -3.22
CA VAL A 10 6.66 22.59 -2.34
C VAL A 10 6.72 21.68 -1.12
N ASN A 11 7.78 20.88 -1.03
CA ASN A 11 8.00 20.02 0.12
C ASN A 11 8.54 20.85 1.29
N SER A 12 7.73 21.08 2.32
CA SER A 12 8.13 21.84 3.52
C SER A 12 9.18 21.13 4.39
N ARG A 13 9.38 19.81 4.24
CA ARG A 13 10.41 19.02 4.93
C ARG A 13 11.76 19.02 4.20
N ARG A 14 11.83 19.44 2.94
CA ARG A 14 13.08 19.61 2.18
C ARG A 14 13.37 21.10 2.01
N SER A 15 14.63 21.45 1.75
CA SER A 15 15.01 22.84 1.44
C SER A 15 14.09 23.41 0.35
N ARG A 16 13.48 24.58 0.62
CA ARG A 16 12.61 25.32 -0.33
C ARG A 16 13.27 25.61 -1.68
N ARG A 17 14.59 25.38 -1.80
CA ARG A 17 15.38 25.57 -3.02
C ARG A 17 15.15 24.49 -4.09
N LYS A 18 14.40 23.43 -3.79
CA LYS A 18 13.96 22.42 -4.77
C LYS A 18 12.44 22.34 -4.75
N SER A 19 11.78 23.26 -5.46
CA SER A 19 10.41 23.01 -5.91
C SER A 19 10.40 21.70 -6.70
N ALA A 20 9.39 20.86 -6.48
CA ALA A 20 9.23 19.69 -7.32
C ALA A 20 8.80 20.17 -8.72
N ASP A 21 9.27 19.50 -9.77
CA ASP A 21 8.86 19.76 -11.17
C ASP A 21 7.43 19.26 -11.46
N TYR A 22 6.63 18.98 -10.42
CA TYR A 22 5.28 18.44 -10.52
C TYR A 22 4.32 19.17 -9.56
N THR A 23 3.03 19.11 -9.87
CA THR A 23 1.98 19.88 -9.17
C THR A 23 1.58 19.25 -7.83
N VAL A 24 0.92 20.04 -6.98
CA VAL A 24 0.30 19.55 -5.73
C VAL A 24 -0.65 18.38 -6.01
N PHE A 25 -1.41 18.43 -7.10
CA PHE A 25 -2.26 17.32 -7.53
C PHE A 25 -1.47 16.03 -7.78
N HIS A 26 -0.38 16.12 -8.53
CA HIS A 26 0.47 14.96 -8.82
C HIS A 26 1.04 14.36 -7.53
N HIS A 27 1.48 15.21 -6.59
CA HIS A 27 1.97 14.77 -5.29
C HIS A 27 0.97 13.88 -4.58
N TYR A 28 -0.25 14.38 -4.37
CA TYR A 28 -1.26 13.64 -3.62
C TYR A 28 -1.66 12.37 -4.37
N ARG A 29 -1.86 12.43 -5.69
CA ARG A 29 -2.30 11.27 -6.46
C ARG A 29 -1.24 10.16 -6.49
N VAL A 30 -0.01 10.48 -6.87
CA VAL A 30 1.04 9.49 -7.17
C VAL A 30 1.90 9.19 -5.94
N GLU A 31 2.37 10.22 -5.25
CA GLU A 31 3.33 10.04 -4.15
C GLU A 31 2.65 9.65 -2.83
N VAL A 32 1.35 9.91 -2.68
CA VAL A 32 0.60 9.62 -1.44
C VAL A 32 -0.44 8.54 -1.68
N PHE A 33 -1.49 8.80 -2.48
CA PHE A 33 -2.63 7.90 -2.61
C PHE A 33 -2.26 6.56 -3.23
N TYR A 34 -1.53 6.53 -4.34
CA TYR A 34 -1.11 5.25 -4.94
C TYR A 34 -0.23 4.43 -4.00
N LYS A 35 0.73 5.06 -3.30
CA LYS A 35 1.53 4.33 -2.30
C LYS A 35 0.71 3.73 -1.17
N ILE A 36 -0.32 4.43 -0.72
CA ILE A 36 -1.24 3.91 0.31
C ILE A 36 -2.03 2.72 -0.24
N ILE A 37 -2.54 2.82 -1.46
CA ILE A 37 -3.29 1.73 -2.11
C ILE A 37 -2.38 0.51 -2.31
N ASP A 38 -1.17 0.70 -2.83
CA ASP A 38 -0.21 -0.38 -3.03
C ASP A 38 0.14 -1.05 -1.71
N TRP A 39 0.34 -0.28 -0.64
CA TRP A 39 0.61 -0.82 0.69
C TRP A 39 -0.57 -1.63 1.23
N GLN A 40 -1.79 -1.12 1.11
CA GLN A 40 -3.00 -1.84 1.53
C GLN A 40 -3.21 -3.13 0.72
N LEU A 41 -2.95 -3.11 -0.58
CA LEU A 41 -3.02 -4.28 -1.43
C LEU A 41 -1.97 -5.32 -1.04
N GLN A 42 -0.75 -4.88 -0.72
CA GLN A 42 0.29 -5.77 -0.24
C GLN A 42 -0.10 -6.41 1.09
N GLU A 43 -0.53 -5.63 2.07
CA GLU A 43 -0.97 -6.14 3.38
C GLU A 43 -2.12 -7.15 3.24
N LEU A 44 -3.09 -6.85 2.35
CA LEU A 44 -4.19 -7.76 2.07
C LEU A 44 -3.69 -9.08 1.46
N ASN A 45 -2.79 -9.01 0.48
CA ASN A 45 -2.23 -10.20 -0.16
C ASN A 45 -1.41 -11.05 0.83
N ASP A 46 -0.58 -10.40 1.66
CA ASP A 46 0.23 -11.07 2.67
C ASP A 46 -0.66 -11.83 3.67
N HIS A 47 -1.77 -11.23 4.12
CA HIS A 47 -2.73 -11.86 5.02
C HIS A 47 -3.56 -12.96 4.34
N PHE A 48 -3.89 -12.82 3.04
CA PHE A 48 -4.57 -13.89 2.30
C PHE A 48 -3.69 -15.13 2.17
N ASP A 49 -2.41 -14.97 1.90
CA ASP A 49 -1.46 -16.09 1.83
C ASP A 49 -1.31 -16.76 3.20
N GLU A 50 -1.21 -16.00 4.28
CA GLU A 50 -1.14 -16.53 5.65
C GLU A 50 -2.38 -17.34 6.01
N VAL A 51 -3.58 -16.76 5.88
CA VAL A 51 -4.85 -17.44 6.21
C VAL A 51 -5.09 -18.67 5.32
N THR A 52 -4.75 -18.58 4.03
CA THR A 52 -4.90 -19.71 3.11
C THR A 52 -3.94 -20.85 3.49
N THR A 53 -2.73 -20.51 3.92
CA THR A 53 -1.73 -21.50 4.35
C THR A 53 -2.15 -22.18 5.67
N GLU A 54 -2.64 -21.42 6.65
CA GLU A 54 -3.15 -21.98 7.91
C GLU A 54 -4.35 -22.90 7.68
N LEU A 55 -5.28 -22.51 6.83
CA LEU A 55 -6.44 -23.33 6.48
C LEU A 55 -6.01 -24.63 5.79
N LEU A 56 -5.09 -24.56 4.82
CA LEU A 56 -4.55 -25.74 4.14
C LEU A 56 -3.88 -26.70 5.13
N TYR A 57 -3.11 -26.17 6.08
CA TYR A 57 -2.49 -26.98 7.12
C TYR A 57 -3.55 -27.65 8.02
N GLY A 58 -4.56 -26.90 8.45
CA GLY A 58 -5.67 -27.43 9.24
C GLY A 58 -6.46 -28.53 8.53
N VAL A 59 -6.73 -28.37 7.23
CA VAL A 59 -7.41 -29.39 6.41
C VAL A 59 -6.51 -30.62 6.19
N ALA A 60 -5.20 -30.44 6.01
CA ALA A 60 -4.26 -31.54 5.88
C ALA A 60 -4.23 -32.43 7.14
N CYS A 61 -4.36 -31.85 8.35
CA CYS A 61 -4.49 -32.62 9.60
C CYS A 61 -5.76 -33.46 9.69
N LEU A 62 -6.78 -33.18 8.87
CA LEU A 62 -8.03 -33.96 8.81
C LEU A 62 -7.99 -35.04 7.72
N ASN A 63 -6.87 -35.20 7.02
CA ASN A 63 -6.71 -36.24 6.00
C ASN A 63 -6.65 -37.63 6.67
N PRO A 64 -7.62 -38.52 6.41
CA PRO A 64 -7.66 -39.85 7.02
C PRO A 64 -6.54 -40.78 6.53
N VAL A 65 -5.76 -40.39 5.51
CA VAL A 65 -4.60 -41.16 5.03
C VAL A 65 -3.44 -41.12 6.03
N ASP A 66 -3.34 -40.07 6.86
CA ASP A 66 -2.36 -39.95 7.96
C ASP A 66 -2.98 -40.22 9.34
N SER A 67 -4.22 -40.73 9.38
CA SER A 67 -4.85 -41.19 10.63
C SER A 67 -4.37 -42.61 10.94
N PHE A 68 -3.51 -42.72 11.95
CA PHE A 68 -3.09 -43.99 12.57
C PHE A 68 -4.27 -44.86 13.00
#